data_AF-A0A0R0FE30-F1
#
_entry.id   AF-A0A0R0FE30-F1
#
_cell.length_a   1.000
_cell.length_b   1.000
_cell.length_c   1.000
_cell.angle_alpha   90.00
_cell.angle_beta   90.00
_cell.angle_gamma   90.00
#
_symmetry.space_group_name_H-M   'P 1'
#
loop_
_entity.id
_entity.type
_entity.pdbx_description
1 polymer ?
#
loop_
_entity_poly.entity_id
_entity_poly.type
_entity_poly.pdbx_seq_one_letter_code
_entity_poly.pdbx_strand_id
1 'polypeptide(L)'
;MLICVSVCLDSPQNHGRPWYKDNRHVSMGAEKWLDIELWDSTKECFKMLKSRGYRIATTHVGMDAVSILDLDWSSPTTIVVGNENRGISDEALELSDLHCSIPMAGMVKSFNVSVAAGILMHHAVCDRISRMGYHGDMTVEECQILLAEFLLRHSKSSISIVEDYAMRKAVTLT
;
A
#
# COMPACT_ATOMS: atom_id res chain seq x y z
N MET A 1 -9.33 -0.11 -4.01
CA MET A 1 -7.93 -0.53 -3.75
C MET A 1 -7.72 -0.39 -2.27
N LEU A 2 -7.54 -1.50 -1.55
CA LEU A 2 -6.90 -1.46 -0.24
C LEU A 2 -5.45 -1.07 -0.51
N ILE A 3 -5.07 0.15 -0.16
CA ILE A 3 -3.66 0.50 -0.10
C ILE A 3 -3.21 0.01 1.27
N CYS A 4 -2.80 -1.26 1.33
CA CYS A 4 -2.06 -1.77 2.46
C CYS A 4 -0.62 -1.30 2.31
N VAL A 5 -0.15 -0.49 3.25
CA VAL A 5 1.23 -0.01 3.28
C VAL A 5 2.00 -0.90 4.24
N SER A 6 2.77 -1.84 3.68
CA SER A 6 3.70 -2.65 4.44
C SER A 6 5.05 -1.95 4.53
N VAL A 7 5.50 -1.63 5.75
CA VAL A 7 6.80 -0.98 5.98
C VAL A 7 7.75 -2.00 6.60
N CYS A 8 8.79 -2.37 5.84
CA CYS A 8 9.86 -3.24 6.33
C CYS A 8 10.94 -2.42 7.05
N LEU A 9 11.25 -2.82 8.28
CA LEU A 9 12.22 -2.17 9.15
C LEU A 9 13.54 -2.94 9.15
N ASP A 10 14.19 -3.10 7.99
CA ASP A 10 15.48 -3.79 7.86
C ASP A 10 16.61 -2.95 8.49
N SER A 11 16.71 -2.96 9.82
CA SER A 11 17.90 -2.50 10.54
C SER A 11 18.02 -3.23 11.88
N PRO A 12 19.09 -4.01 12.13
CA PRO A 12 19.27 -4.77 13.38
C PRO A 12 19.48 -3.92 14.64
N GLN A 13 19.44 -2.59 14.51
CA GLN A 13 19.75 -1.67 15.61
C GLN A 13 18.64 -0.64 15.76
N ASN A 14 17.57 -0.99 16.49
CA ASN A 14 16.91 0.03 17.29
C ASN A 14 16.21 -0.55 18.52
N HIS A 15 16.57 0.02 19.66
CA HIS A 15 16.11 -0.31 21.00
C HIS A 15 14.63 0.06 21.21
N GLY A 16 13.70 -0.75 20.67
CA GLY A 16 12.29 -0.72 21.04
C GLY A 16 11.52 0.57 20.71
N ARG A 17 11.99 1.39 19.77
CA ARG A 17 11.22 2.56 19.29
C ARG A 17 10.55 2.27 17.94
N PRO A 18 9.22 2.44 17.81
CA PRO A 18 8.55 2.36 16.53
C PRO A 18 9.09 3.43 15.59
N TRP A 19 9.64 3.01 14.45
CA TRP A 19 10.15 3.90 13.41
C TRP A 19 9.04 4.63 12.67
N TYR A 20 7.89 3.97 12.52
CA TYR A 20 6.71 4.61 11.98
C TYR A 20 6.15 5.59 13.01
N LYS A 21 6.35 6.88 12.74
CA LYS A 21 5.70 7.96 13.47
C LYS A 21 4.60 8.50 12.57
N ASP A 22 3.36 8.36 13.04
CA ASP A 22 2.24 9.07 12.44
C ASP A 22 2.57 10.57 12.42
N ASN A 23 2.66 11.11 11.20
CA ASN A 23 2.91 12.51 10.97
C ASN A 23 1.69 13.14 10.30
N ARG A 24 0.66 13.32 11.12
CA ARG A 24 -0.63 13.91 10.73
C ARG A 24 -0.53 15.22 9.95
N HIS A 25 0.53 16.01 10.15
CA HIS A 25 0.75 17.26 9.40
C HIS A 25 1.09 17.03 7.93
N VAL A 26 1.72 15.89 7.61
CA VAL A 26 2.09 15.52 6.25
C VAL A 26 0.98 14.69 5.61
N SER A 27 0.46 13.69 6.33
CA SER A 27 -0.59 12.81 5.82
C SER A 27 -1.98 13.45 5.81
N MET A 28 -2.20 14.52 6.58
CA MET A 28 -3.48 15.22 6.68
C MET A 28 -4.67 14.31 7.06
N GLY A 29 -4.41 13.24 7.82
CA GLY A 29 -5.43 12.25 8.20
C GLY A 29 -5.57 11.09 7.22
N ALA A 30 -4.76 11.04 6.14
CA ALA A 30 -4.77 9.96 5.16
C ALA A 30 -4.47 8.59 5.79
N GLU A 31 -3.67 8.56 6.87
CA GLU A 31 -3.24 7.36 7.58
C GLU A 31 -4.43 6.54 8.14
N LYS A 32 -5.57 7.19 8.39
CA LYS A 32 -6.78 6.53 8.91
C LYS A 32 -7.46 5.64 7.88
N TRP A 33 -7.18 5.87 6.60
CA TRP A 33 -7.79 5.19 5.45
C TRP A 33 -6.83 4.17 4.83
N LEU A 34 -5.73 3.89 5.52
CA LEU A 34 -4.72 2.91 5.12
C LEU A 34 -4.65 1.85 6.20
N ASP A 35 -4.49 0.60 5.77
CA ASP A 35 -4.03 -0.47 6.67
C ASP A 35 -2.50 -0.46 6.62
N ILE A 36 -1.89 -0.24 7.79
CA ILE A 36 -0.43 -0.10 7.90
C ILE A 36 0.09 -1.30 8.67
N GLU A 37 0.88 -2.12 7.99
CA GLU A 37 1.53 -3.30 8.58
C GLU A 37 3.03 -3.04 8.74
N LEU A 38 3.53 -3.18 9.96
CA LEU A 38 4.96 -3.07 10.24
C LEU A 38 5.58 -4.46 10.27
N TRP A 39 6.70 -4.61 9.57
CA TRP A 39 7.40 -5.89 9.44
C TRP A 39 8.86 -5.73 9.85
N ASP A 40 9.36 -6.66 10.65
CA ASP A 40 10.77 -6.67 11.08
C ASP A 40 11.72 -7.31 10.05
N SER A 41 11.17 -7.96 9.01
CA SER A 41 11.93 -8.62 7.96
C SER A 41 11.24 -8.48 6.62
N THR A 42 11.98 -8.00 5.61
CA THR A 42 11.54 -7.99 4.21
C THR A 42 11.11 -9.37 3.72
N LYS A 43 11.85 -10.42 4.08
CA LYS A 43 11.52 -11.79 3.68
C LYS A 43 10.16 -12.27 4.16
N GLU A 44 9.83 -12.06 5.43
CA GLU A 44 8.52 -12.47 5.97
C GLU A 44 7.38 -11.62 5.41
N CYS A 45 7.61 -10.31 5.23
CA CYS A 45 6.66 -9.43 4.57
C CYS A 45 6.33 -9.92 3.15
N PHE A 46 7.36 -10.20 2.34
CA PHE A 46 7.18 -10.63 0.95
C PHE A 46 6.51 -11.98 0.87
N LYS A 47 6.89 -12.92 1.75
CA LYS A 47 6.24 -14.23 1.85
C LYS A 47 4.75 -14.10 2.19
N MET A 48 4.39 -13.23 3.15
CA MET A 48 2.99 -12.97 3.49
C MET A 48 2.23 -12.38 2.30
N LEU A 49 2.78 -11.37 1.65
CA LEU A 49 2.15 -10.72 0.49
C LEU A 49 1.92 -11.70 -0.67
N LYS A 50 2.91 -12.53 -0.99
CA LYS A 50 2.75 -13.59 -2.00
C LYS A 50 1.69 -14.62 -1.59
N SER A 51 1.62 -14.98 -0.31
CA SER A 51 0.58 -15.90 0.20
C SER A 51 -0.84 -15.33 0.08
N ARG A 52 -0.97 -14.00 0.07
CA ARG A 52 -2.22 -13.26 -0.16
C ARG A 52 -2.55 -13.09 -1.65
N GLY A 53 -1.73 -13.63 -2.55
CA GLY A 53 -1.95 -13.58 -4.00
C GLY A 53 -1.42 -12.34 -4.71
N TYR A 54 -0.61 -11.50 -4.03
CA TYR A 54 0.05 -10.36 -4.65
C TYR A 54 1.35 -10.80 -5.31
N ARG A 55 1.59 -10.36 -6.55
CA ARG A 55 2.95 -10.32 -7.10
C ARG A 55 3.66 -9.07 -6.61
N ILE A 56 4.99 -9.10 -6.56
CA ILE A 56 5.82 -8.01 -6.02
C ILE A 56 6.60 -7.34 -7.14
N ALA A 57 6.30 -6.07 -7.38
CA ALA A 57 7.01 -5.19 -8.32
C ALA A 57 7.86 -4.18 -7.55
N THR A 58 9.18 -4.32 -7.63
CA THR A 58 10.13 -3.47 -6.92
C THR A 58 10.71 -2.41 -7.82
N THR A 59 10.77 -1.17 -7.35
CA THR A 59 11.37 -0.07 -8.11
C THR A 59 12.88 -0.22 -8.18
N HIS A 60 13.45 -0.24 -9.37
CA HIS A 60 14.89 -0.38 -9.56
C HIS A 60 15.38 0.63 -10.61
N VAL A 61 16.54 1.23 -10.35
CA VAL A 61 17.22 2.14 -11.30
C VAL A 61 18.20 1.41 -12.23
N GLY A 62 18.31 0.08 -12.10
CA GLY A 62 19.16 -0.76 -12.93
C GLY A 62 18.64 -0.90 -14.37
N MET A 63 19.53 -1.34 -15.26
CA MET A 63 19.23 -1.50 -16.69
C MET A 63 18.27 -2.66 -17.00
N ASP A 64 18.09 -3.58 -16.05
CA ASP A 64 17.21 -4.74 -16.12
C ASP A 64 15.76 -4.44 -15.71
N ALA A 65 15.50 -3.25 -15.18
CA ALA A 65 14.18 -2.83 -14.76
C ALA A 65 13.27 -2.51 -15.96
N VAL A 66 12.14 -3.20 -16.05
CA VAL A 66 11.13 -2.97 -17.10
C VAL A 66 10.42 -1.64 -16.86
N SER A 67 10.14 -0.88 -17.91
CA SER A 67 9.38 0.36 -17.74
C SER A 67 8.02 0.07 -17.10
N ILE A 68 7.58 0.92 -16.18
CA ILE A 68 6.22 0.81 -15.61
C ILE A 68 5.13 0.84 -16.68
N LEU A 69 5.42 1.49 -17.82
CA LEU A 69 4.52 1.63 -18.96
C LEU A 69 4.32 0.32 -19.74
N ASP A 70 5.29 -0.58 -19.65
CA ASP A 70 5.30 -1.85 -20.39
C ASP A 70 4.84 -3.03 -19.51
N LEU A 71 4.66 -2.80 -18.21
CA LEU A 71 4.16 -3.81 -17.28
C LEU A 71 2.63 -3.92 -17.36
N ASP A 72 2.13 -5.15 -17.32
CA ASP A 72 0.69 -5.42 -17.24
C ASP A 72 0.23 -5.28 -15.79
N TRP A 73 -0.56 -4.27 -15.45
CA TRP A 73 -1.07 -4.02 -14.09
C TRP A 73 -2.46 -4.62 -13.82
N SER A 74 -2.93 -5.57 -14.64
CA SER A 74 -4.23 -6.23 -14.47
C SER A 74 -4.33 -7.10 -13.22
N SER A 75 -3.20 -7.65 -12.74
CA SER A 75 -3.12 -8.53 -11.57
C SER A 75 -2.84 -7.77 -10.26
N PRO A 76 -3.33 -8.27 -9.10
CA PRO A 76 -2.98 -7.73 -7.79
C PRO A 76 -1.46 -7.63 -7.60
N THR A 77 -0.97 -6.41 -7.38
CA THR A 77 0.47 -6.11 -7.36
C THR A 77 0.83 -5.25 -6.15
N THR A 78 1.83 -5.69 -5.39
CA THR A 78 2.51 -4.85 -4.40
C THR A 78 3.61 -4.05 -5.09
N ILE A 79 3.60 -2.73 -4.90
CA ILE A 79 4.69 -1.85 -5.33
C ILE A 79 5.65 -1.66 -4.15
N VAL A 80 6.93 -1.95 -4.36
CA VAL A 80 7.97 -1.75 -3.34
C VAL A 80 8.84 -0.57 -3.75
N VAL A 81 8.88 0.44 -2.89
CA VAL A 81 9.71 1.64 -3.06
C VAL A 81 10.87 1.64 -2.08
N GLY A 82 12.03 2.11 -2.55
CA GLY A 82 13.25 2.16 -1.76
C GLY A 82 13.24 3.22 -0.67
N ASN A 83 14.18 3.08 0.27
CA ASN A 83 14.49 4.12 1.22
C ASN A 83 15.14 5.32 0.51
N GLU A 84 14.80 6.57 0.89
CA GLU A 84 15.31 7.79 0.23
C GLU A 84 16.84 7.84 0.11
N ASN A 85 17.57 7.30 1.08
CA ASN A 85 19.04 7.34 1.08
C ASN A 85 19.68 6.02 0.64
N ARG A 86 19.15 4.89 1.11
CA ARG A 86 19.75 3.57 0.84
C ARG A 86 19.27 2.95 -0.46
N GLY A 87 18.17 3.44 -1.02
CA GLY A 87 17.48 2.78 -2.13
C GLY A 87 16.78 1.49 -1.68
N ILE A 88 16.57 0.60 -2.64
CA ILE A 88 16.04 -0.75 -2.41
C ILE A 88 17.17 -1.67 -1.94
N SER A 89 16.88 -2.60 -1.03
CA SER A 89 17.83 -3.62 -0.60
C SER A 89 17.99 -4.72 -1.64
N ASP A 90 19.18 -5.34 -1.68
CA ASP A 90 19.45 -6.48 -2.56
C ASP A 90 18.50 -7.65 -2.27
N GLU A 91 18.15 -7.89 -1.01
CA GLU A 91 17.17 -8.89 -0.60
C GLU A 91 15.79 -8.61 -1.20
N ALA A 92 15.34 -7.35 -1.19
CA ALA A 92 14.07 -6.99 -1.83
C ALA A 92 14.12 -7.21 -3.35
N LEU A 93 15.23 -6.87 -4.02
CA LEU A 93 15.39 -7.16 -5.46
C LEU A 93 15.33 -8.67 -5.74
N GLU A 94 16.06 -9.48 -4.99
CA GLU A 94 16.13 -10.92 -5.17
C GLU A 94 14.78 -11.61 -4.94
N LEU A 95 14.01 -11.18 -3.94
CA LEU A 95 12.73 -11.78 -3.60
C LEU A 95 11.56 -11.29 -4.48
N SER A 96 11.76 -10.24 -5.29
CA SER A 96 10.71 -9.66 -6.13
C SER A 96 10.39 -10.50 -7.35
N ASP A 97 9.15 -10.43 -7.81
CA ASP A 97 8.73 -11.11 -9.05
C ASP A 97 9.09 -10.27 -10.27
N LEU A 98 9.10 -8.94 -10.13
CA LEU A 98 9.36 -7.99 -11.21
C LEU A 98 10.18 -6.81 -10.70
N HIS A 99 11.08 -6.30 -11.54
CA HIS A 99 11.76 -5.03 -11.33
C HIS A 99 11.22 -4.00 -12.30
N CYS A 100 10.84 -2.83 -11.79
CA CYS A 100 10.21 -1.78 -12.56
C CYS A 100 10.94 -0.44 -12.44
N SER A 101 10.92 0.35 -13.50
CA SER A 101 11.50 1.70 -13.51
C SER A 101 10.50 2.72 -14.02
N ILE A 102 10.49 3.90 -13.38
CA ILE A 102 9.76 5.06 -13.90
C ILE A 102 10.68 5.71 -14.95
N PRO A 103 10.24 5.88 -16.20
CA PRO A 103 11.04 6.57 -17.20
C PRO A 103 11.44 7.96 -16.72
N MET A 104 12.74 8.22 -16.73
CA MET A 104 13.34 9.48 -16.31
C MET A 104 14.31 9.98 -17.37
N ALA A 105 14.38 11.31 -17.52
CA ALA A 105 15.36 11.99 -18.35
C ALA A 105 16.06 13.07 -17.52
N GLY A 106 17.36 13.23 -17.75
CA GLY A 106 18.17 14.29 -17.11
C GLY A 106 19.19 13.77 -16.11
N MET A 107 19.60 14.64 -15.21
CA MET A 107 20.77 14.44 -14.34
C MET A 107 20.45 13.76 -13.01
N VAL A 108 19.17 13.66 -12.65
CA VAL A 108 18.73 13.06 -11.39
C VAL A 108 18.40 11.60 -11.62
N LYS A 109 18.87 10.73 -10.72
CA LYS A 109 18.77 9.27 -10.85
C LYS A 109 17.43 8.69 -10.38
N SER A 110 16.66 9.44 -9.59
CA SER A 110 15.39 9.00 -9.02
C SER A 110 14.48 10.18 -8.69
N PHE A 111 13.17 9.92 -8.64
CA PHE A 111 12.23 10.84 -8.04
C PHE A 111 12.28 10.75 -6.51
N ASN A 112 11.72 11.75 -5.82
CA ASN A 112 11.36 11.60 -4.43
C ASN A 112 10.47 10.35 -4.24
N VAL A 113 10.63 9.64 -3.11
CA VAL A 113 9.92 8.38 -2.84
C VAL A 113 8.40 8.55 -2.90
N SER A 114 7.85 9.63 -2.34
CA SER A 114 6.40 9.89 -2.38
C SER A 114 5.91 10.17 -3.80
N VAL A 115 6.70 10.88 -4.61
CA VAL A 115 6.38 11.16 -6.02
C VAL A 115 6.44 9.88 -6.83
N ALA A 116 7.46 9.05 -6.63
CA ALA A 116 7.59 7.75 -7.29
C ALA A 116 6.40 6.85 -6.97
N ALA A 117 6.06 6.72 -5.67
CA ALA A 117 4.91 5.94 -5.22
C ALA A 117 3.60 6.45 -5.84
N GLY A 118 3.39 7.77 -5.85
CA GLY A 118 2.21 8.39 -6.46
C GLY A 118 2.08 8.12 -7.96
N ILE A 119 3.17 8.27 -8.72
CA ILE A 119 3.21 7.99 -10.16
C ILE A 119 2.88 6.51 -10.42
N LEU A 120 3.53 5.60 -9.70
CA LEU A 120 3.34 4.15 -9.85
C LEU A 120 1.90 3.74 -9.55
N MET A 121 1.35 4.16 -8.40
CA MET A 121 -0.02 3.82 -8.02
C MET A 121 -1.04 4.38 -9.02
N HIS A 122 -0.88 5.65 -9.43
CA HIS A 122 -1.78 6.26 -10.41
C HIS A 122 -1.70 5.53 -11.76
N HIS A 123 -0.49 5.26 -12.25
CA HIS A 123 -0.30 4.55 -13.51
C HIS A 123 -0.89 3.14 -13.48
N ALA A 124 -0.64 2.38 -12.41
CA ALA A 124 -1.19 1.04 -12.24
C ALA A 124 -2.72 1.03 -12.26
N VAL A 125 -3.37 2.00 -11.60
CA VAL A 125 -4.83 2.14 -11.64
C VAL A 125 -5.31 2.46 -13.05
N CYS A 126 -4.69 3.42 -13.74
CA CYS A 126 -5.08 3.78 -15.11
C CYS A 126 -4.90 2.63 -16.10
N ASP A 127 -3.77 1.94 -16.07
CA ASP A 127 -3.50 0.80 -16.95
C ASP A 127 -4.53 -0.31 -16.70
N ARG A 128 -4.84 -0.58 -15.43
CA ARG A 128 -5.84 -1.58 -15.05
C ARG A 128 -7.25 -1.23 -15.53
N ILE A 129 -7.68 0.03 -15.36
CA ILE A 129 -8.97 0.51 -15.89
C ILE A 129 -8.99 0.39 -17.41
N SER A 130 -7.90 0.76 -18.08
CA SER A 130 -7.78 0.68 -19.55
C SER A 130 -7.92 -0.76 -20.06
N ARG A 131 -7.31 -1.72 -19.38
CA ARG A 131 -7.31 -3.14 -19.77
C ARG A 131 -8.59 -3.87 -19.38
N MET A 132 -9.14 -3.59 -18.21
CA MET A 132 -10.23 -4.39 -17.62
C MET A 132 -11.58 -3.65 -17.57
N GLY A 133 -11.59 -2.32 -17.78
CA GLY A 133 -12.77 -1.48 -17.62
C GLY A 133 -13.10 -1.10 -16.18
N TYR A 134 -12.39 -1.64 -15.19
CA TYR A 134 -12.56 -1.35 -13.77
C TYR A 134 -11.22 -1.50 -13.03
N HIS A 135 -11.17 -1.03 -11.77
CA HIS A 135 -10.06 -1.29 -10.87
C HIS A 135 -10.57 -1.80 -9.52
N GLY A 136 -9.75 -2.60 -8.85
CA GLY A 136 -10.08 -3.20 -7.57
C GLY A 136 -10.62 -4.62 -7.69
N ASP A 137 -10.28 -5.43 -6.68
CA ASP A 137 -10.57 -6.86 -6.61
C ASP A 137 -11.62 -7.21 -5.55
N MET A 138 -12.09 -6.22 -4.80
CA MET A 138 -13.01 -6.43 -3.69
C MET A 138 -14.45 -6.57 -4.22
N THR A 139 -15.16 -7.53 -3.65
CA THR A 139 -16.61 -7.66 -3.78
C THR A 139 -17.32 -6.43 -3.21
N VAL A 140 -18.62 -6.29 -3.52
CA VAL A 140 -19.44 -5.19 -2.99
C VAL A 140 -19.53 -5.30 -1.47
N GLU A 141 -19.64 -6.52 -0.96
CA GLU A 141 -19.70 -6.83 0.47
C GLU A 141 -18.40 -6.44 1.17
N GLU A 142 -17.24 -6.82 0.62
CA GLU A 142 -15.93 -6.42 1.16
C GLU A 142 -15.74 -4.90 1.13
N CYS A 143 -16.19 -4.23 0.07
CA CYS A 143 -16.15 -2.77 -0.01
C CYS A 143 -17.02 -2.11 1.08
N GLN A 144 -18.19 -2.68 1.38
CA GLN A 144 -19.07 -2.19 2.43
C GLN A 144 -18.48 -2.40 3.82
N ILE A 145 -17.86 -3.56 4.06
CA ILE A 145 -17.16 -3.86 5.31
C ILE A 145 -16.00 -2.87 5.51
N LEU A 146 -15.17 -2.69 4.49
CA LEU A 146 -14.05 -1.75 4.55
C LEU A 146 -14.51 -0.31 4.78
N LEU A 147 -15.58 0.11 4.11
CA LEU A 147 -16.17 1.43 4.33
C LEU A 147 -16.66 1.58 5.77
N ALA A 148 -17.31 0.56 6.32
CA ALA A 148 -17.75 0.57 7.71
C ALA A 148 -16.58 0.70 8.69
N GLU A 149 -15.49 -0.06 8.48
CA GLU A 149 -14.27 0.07 9.28
C GLU A 149 -13.69 1.48 9.22
N PHE A 150 -13.62 2.06 8.02
CA PHE A 150 -13.13 3.42 7.82
C PHE A 150 -13.99 4.47 8.53
N LEU A 151 -15.31 4.34 8.48
CA LEU A 151 -16.24 5.21 9.21
C LEU A 151 -16.08 5.08 10.74
N LEU A 152 -15.83 3.87 11.22
CA LEU A 152 -15.52 3.62 12.63
C LEU A 152 -14.20 4.26 13.06
N ARG A 153 -13.18 4.27 12.19
CA ARG A 153 -11.88 4.92 12.44
C ARG A 153 -11.94 6.45 12.40
N HIS A 154 -12.93 7.04 11.71
CA HIS A 154 -13.02 8.49 11.51
C HIS A 154 -13.21 9.28 12.81
N SER A 155 -14.14 8.83 13.67
CA SER A 155 -14.52 9.52 14.91
C SER A 155 -14.61 8.57 16.09
N LYS A 156 -14.14 9.01 17.26
CA LYS A 156 -14.26 8.24 18.51
C LYS A 156 -15.72 7.96 18.88
N SER A 157 -16.63 8.85 18.48
CA SER A 157 -18.07 8.73 18.72
C SER A 157 -18.75 7.75 17.75
N SER A 158 -18.08 7.28 16.69
CA SER A 158 -18.68 6.38 15.71
C SER A 158 -19.19 5.09 16.37
N ILE A 159 -18.44 4.55 17.33
CA ILE A 159 -18.83 3.32 18.05
C ILE A 159 -20.13 3.56 18.85
N SER A 160 -20.21 4.64 19.63
CA SER A 160 -21.43 4.94 20.40
C SER A 160 -22.65 5.18 19.53
N ILE A 161 -22.46 5.76 18.34
CA ILE A 161 -23.56 5.96 17.37
C ILE A 161 -24.06 4.62 16.84
N VAL A 162 -23.14 3.70 16.52
CA VAL A 162 -23.48 2.35 16.05
C VAL A 162 -24.18 1.54 17.15
N GLU A 163 -23.73 1.63 18.39
CA GLU A 163 -24.37 0.99 19.55
C GLU A 163 -25.80 1.51 19.78
N ASP A 164 -25.99 2.83 19.81
CA ASP A 164 -27.32 3.45 19.95
C ASP A 164 -28.25 3.07 18.80
N TYR A 165 -27.75 3.06 17.55
CA TYR A 165 -28.53 2.60 16.41
C TYR A 165 -28.92 1.12 16.52
N ALA A 166 -27.99 0.25 16.94
CA ALA A 166 -28.25 -1.16 17.14
C ALA A 166 -29.32 -1.40 18.22
N MET A 167 -29.28 -0.66 19.33
CA MET A 167 -30.29 -0.70 20.38
C MET A 167 -31.67 -0.28 19.85
N ARG A 168 -31.77 0.84 19.12
CA ARG A 168 -33.04 1.32 18.54
C ARG A 168 -33.63 0.32 17.53
N LYS A 169 -32.78 -0.30 16.72
CA LYS A 169 -33.20 -1.31 15.74
C LYS A 169 -33.73 -2.58 16.42
N ALA A 170 -33.09 -3.02 17.51
CA ALA A 170 -33.56 -4.18 18.28
C ALA A 170 -34.96 -3.95 18.88
N VAL A 171 -35.23 -2.75 19.43
CA VAL A 171 -36.55 -2.37 19.97
C VAL A 171 -37.64 -2.33 18.89
N THR A 172 -37.29 -2.02 17.64
CA THR A 172 -38.26 -1.96 16.53
C THR A 172 -38.63 -3.34 15.97
N LEU A 173 -37.78 -4.34 16.20
CA LEU A 173 -37.97 -5.72 15.72
C LEU A 173 -38.73 -6.62 16.71
N THR A 174 -38.86 -6.18 17.97
CA THR A 174 -39.66 -6.82 19.03
C THR A 174 -41.07 -6.28 19.08
#